data_AF-A0A497PNY1-F1
#
_entry.id   AF-A0A497PNY1-F1
#
_cell.length_a   1.000
_cell.length_b   1.000
_cell.length_c   1.000
_cell.angle_alpha   90.00
_cell.angle_beta   90.00
_cell.angle_gamma   90.00
#
_symmetry.space_group_name_H-M   'P 1'
#
loop_
_entity.id
_entity.type
_entity.pdbx_description
1 polymer ?
#
loop_
_entity_poly.entity_id
_entity_poly.type
_entity_poly.pdbx_seq_one_letter_code
_entity_poly.pdbx_strand_id
1 'polypeptide(L)' 'MGEDKGFNIEELSRAIATELRKLNEMEKEKEKEKERVPATPGDTENKPTWNCPECGEELKGGEKYCPGCGVELEWES' A
#
# COMPACT_ATOMS: atom_id res chain seq x y z
N MET A 1 32.80 -8.12 -48.27
CA MET A 1 32.40 -6.87 -47.59
C MET A 1 31.73 -7.28 -46.30
N GLY A 2 32.51 -7.39 -45.22
CA GLY A 2 31.99 -7.73 -43.89
C GLY A 2 31.60 -6.44 -43.20
N GLU A 3 30.36 -6.32 -42.77
CA GLU A 3 29.94 -5.25 -41.89
C GLU A 3 30.34 -5.68 -40.48
N ASP A 4 31.46 -5.14 -40.00
CA ASP A 4 31.84 -5.25 -38.60
C ASP A 4 30.74 -4.60 -37.76
N LYS A 5 29.77 -5.40 -37.30
CA LYS A 5 28.79 -5.00 -36.30
C LYS A 5 29.49 -4.94 -34.95
N GLY A 6 30.47 -4.05 -34.86
CA GLY A 6 31.10 -3.62 -33.63
C GLY A 6 29.99 -3.09 -32.74
N PHE A 7 29.84 -3.69 -31.58
CA PHE A 7 28.92 -3.23 -30.57
C PHE A 7 29.29 -1.80 -30.18
N ASN A 8 28.47 -0.83 -30.61
CA ASN A 8 28.81 0.57 -30.48
C ASN A 8 28.65 1.00 -29.02
N ILE A 9 29.78 1.27 -28.36
CA ILE A 9 29.83 1.61 -26.93
C ILE A 9 29.00 2.86 -26.63
N GLU A 10 28.92 3.80 -27.57
CA GLU A 10 28.13 5.02 -27.42
C GLU A 10 26.63 4.70 -27.45
N GLU A 11 26.20 3.79 -28.34
CA GLU A 11 24.82 3.32 -28.38
C GLU A 11 24.42 2.57 -27.10
N LEU A 12 25.31 1.70 -26.58
CA LEU A 12 25.10 1.05 -25.29
C LEU A 12 25.02 2.08 -24.16
N SER A 13 25.93 3.06 -24.13
CA SER A 13 25.94 4.08 -23.08
C SER A 13 24.65 4.89 -23.06
N ARG A 14 24.11 5.20 -24.25
CA ARG A 14 22.84 5.90 -24.42
C ARG A 14 21.64 5.04 -24.03
N ALA A 15 21.67 3.75 -24.34
CA ALA A 15 20.64 2.80 -23.95
C ALA A 15 20.58 2.64 -22.42
N ILE A 16 21.73 2.47 -21.77
CA ILE A 16 21.82 2.39 -20.29
C ILE A 16 21.31 3.68 -19.64
N ALA A 17 21.72 4.85 -20.12
CA ALA A 17 21.24 6.13 -19.59
C ALA A 17 19.72 6.30 -19.71
N THR A 18 19.12 5.77 -20.79
CA THR A 18 17.67 5.81 -21.02
C THR A 18 16.93 4.88 -20.07
N GLU A 19 17.40 3.64 -19.90
CA GLU A 19 16.77 2.67 -19.00
C GLU A 19 16.90 3.07 -17.53
N LEU A 20 18.06 3.62 -17.11
CA LEU A 20 18.25 4.15 -15.75
C LEU A 20 17.27 5.30 -15.44
N ARG A 21 16.99 6.18 -16.41
CA ARG A 21 16.05 7.29 -16.24
C ARG A 21 14.61 6.79 -16.05
N LYS A 22 14.18 5.78 -16.83
CA LYS A 22 12.85 5.18 -16.71
C LYS A 22 12.63 4.55 -15.34
N LEU A 23 13.63 3.84 -14.81
CA LEU A 23 13.54 3.22 -13.48
C LEU A 23 13.31 4.28 -12.39
N ASN A 24 14.02 5.41 -12.44
CA ASN A 24 13.86 6.51 -11.48
C ASN A 24 12.51 7.28 -11.65
N GLU A 25 11.99 7.39 -12.88
CA GLU A 25 10.67 8.00 -13.13
C GLU A 25 9.52 7.11 -12.61
N MET A 26 9.63 5.78 -12.77
CA MET A 26 8.64 4.82 -12.26
C MET A 26 8.56 4.81 -10.72
N GLU A 27 9.67 5.01 -10.01
CA GLU A 27 9.69 5.14 -8.55
C GLU A 27 8.94 6.39 -8.07
N LYS A 28 9.10 7.51 -8.80
CA LYS A 28 8.46 8.78 -8.48
C LYS A 28 6.94 8.75 -8.67
N GLU A 29 6.44 7.98 -9.64
CA GLU A 29 5.00 7.79 -9.82
C GLU A 29 4.39 6.93 -8.71
N LYS A 30 5.14 5.95 -8.19
CA LYS A 30 4.73 5.09 -7.08
C LYS A 30 4.64 5.86 -5.75
N GLU A 31 5.48 6.87 -5.54
CA GLU A 31 5.37 7.77 -4.38
C GLU A 31 4.16 8.70 -4.47
N LYS A 32 3.79 9.14 -5.67
CA LYS A 32 2.64 10.05 -5.87
C LYS A 32 1.28 9.38 -5.66
N GLU A 33 1.21 8.06 -5.79
CA GLU A 33 0.04 7.26 -5.42
C GLU A 33 -0.10 7.15 -3.90
N LYS A 34 1.02 7.11 -3.17
CA LYS A 34 1.04 7.00 -1.71
C LYS A 34 0.56 8.28 -0.99
N GLU A 35 0.60 9.44 -1.66
CA GLU A 35 0.10 10.71 -1.13
C GLU A 35 -1.38 10.97 -1.46
N ARG A 36 -1.97 10.24 -2.43
CA ARG A 36 -3.42 10.29 -2.66
C ARG A 36 -4.15 9.41 -1.64
N VAL A 37 -4.03 9.78 -0.38
CA VAL A 37 -5.00 9.40 0.64
C VAL A 37 -6.22 10.29 0.40
N PRO A 38 -7.34 9.80 -0.15
CA PRO A 38 -8.58 10.52 0.05
C PRO A 38 -8.76 10.65 1.56
N ALA A 39 -8.96 11.88 2.04
CA ALA A 39 -9.33 12.14 3.42
C ALA A 39 -10.73 11.56 3.68
N THR A 40 -10.79 10.24 3.87
CA THR A 40 -11.96 9.51 4.38
C THR A 40 -11.46 8.62 5.51
N PRO A 41 -11.86 8.89 6.77
CA PRO A 41 -11.56 7.98 7.87
C PRO A 41 -12.49 6.77 7.76
N GLY A 42 -12.04 5.74 7.06
CA GLY A 42 -12.75 4.49 6.95
C GLY A 42 -12.09 3.56 5.95
N ASP A 43 -11.92 2.30 6.35
CA ASP A 43 -11.94 1.16 5.44
C ASP A 43 -10.63 0.83 4.69
N THR A 44 -9.59 0.38 5.40
CA THR A 44 -8.59 -0.64 4.97
C THR A 44 -7.85 -1.07 6.25
N GLU A 45 -7.83 -2.30 6.77
CA GLU A 45 -7.85 -3.62 6.14
C GLU A 45 -8.27 -4.67 7.22
N ASN A 46 -9.18 -5.58 6.88
CA ASN A 46 -9.48 -6.85 7.57
C ASN A 46 -9.47 -6.84 9.12
N LYS A 47 -10.35 -6.06 9.75
CA LYS A 47 -10.63 -6.24 11.18
C LYS A 47 -11.95 -7.00 11.33
N PRO A 48 -12.01 -8.12 12.07
CA PRO A 48 -13.26 -8.82 12.28
C PRO A 48 -14.23 -7.90 13.01
N THR A 49 -15.33 -7.56 12.34
CA THR A 49 -16.49 -6.91 12.95
C THR A 49 -17.38 -7.99 13.53
N TRP A 50 -17.85 -7.81 14.76
CA TRP A 50 -18.77 -8.71 15.43
C TRP A 50 -19.72 -7.92 16.32
N ASN A 51 -20.81 -8.55 16.74
CA ASN A 51 -21.82 -7.91 17.57
C ASN A 51 -21.56 -8.17 19.05
N CYS A 52 -21.71 -7.14 19.87
CA CYS A 52 -21.64 -7.27 21.32
C CYS A 52 -22.68 -8.29 21.82
N PRO A 53 -22.30 -9.31 22.62
CA PRO A 53 -23.22 -10.33 23.11
C PRO A 53 -24.24 -9.77 24.13
N GLU A 54 -23.94 -8.66 24.80
CA GLU A 54 -24.81 -8.07 25.81
C GLU A 54 -25.88 -7.14 25.22
N CYS A 55 -25.55 -6.37 24.17
CA CYS A 55 -26.45 -5.34 23.62
C CYS A 55 -26.67 -5.40 22.11
N GLY A 56 -25.86 -6.17 21.37
CA GLY A 56 -25.95 -6.30 19.91
C GLY A 56 -25.22 -5.23 19.10
N GLU A 57 -24.59 -4.24 19.75
CA GLU A 57 -23.83 -3.16 19.08
C GLU A 57 -22.73 -3.71 18.17
N GLU A 58 -22.51 -3.06 17.02
CA GLU A 58 -21.45 -3.46 16.09
C GLU A 58 -20.09 -3.02 16.64
N LEU A 59 -19.22 -3.99 16.91
CA LEU A 59 -17.88 -3.78 17.45
C LEU A 59 -16.84 -3.91 16.35
N LYS A 60 -15.90 -2.96 16.34
CA LYS A 60 -14.79 -2.92 15.40
C LYS A 60 -13.54 -3.33 16.15
N GLY A 61 -13.24 -4.62 16.18
CA GLY A 61 -11.89 -5.14 16.41
C GLY A 61 -10.95 -4.39 17.39
N GLY A 62 -10.73 -4.89 18.61
CA GLY A 62 -9.70 -4.35 19.52
C GLY A 62 -10.18 -3.28 20.52
N GLU A 63 -11.49 -3.18 20.76
CA GLU A 63 -12.09 -2.27 21.75
C GLU A 63 -12.23 -2.96 23.12
N LYS A 64 -11.50 -2.55 24.17
CA LYS A 64 -11.59 -3.21 25.49
C LYS A 64 -12.97 -3.13 26.16
N TYR A 65 -13.82 -2.20 25.73
CA TYR A 65 -15.17 -2.01 26.26
C TYR A 65 -16.12 -1.73 25.10
N CYS A 66 -17.36 -2.21 25.20
CA CYS A 66 -18.39 -1.92 24.22
C CYS A 66 -18.82 -0.45 24.30
N PRO A 67 -18.83 0.32 23.18
CA PRO A 67 -19.28 1.70 23.18
C PRO A 67 -20.80 1.85 23.38
N GLY A 68 -21.59 0.79 23.15
CA GLY A 68 -23.04 0.81 23.31
C GLY A 68 -23.50 0.60 24.76
N CYS A 69 -23.00 -0.44 25.43
CA CYS A 69 -23.44 -0.80 26.78
C CYS A 69 -22.37 -0.69 27.87
N GLY A 70 -21.10 -0.51 27.51
CA GLY A 70 -19.98 -0.41 28.46
C GLY A 70 -19.49 -1.75 29.03
N VAL A 71 -19.97 -2.89 28.53
CA VAL A 71 -19.43 -4.21 28.94
C VAL A 71 -17.96 -4.31 28.56
N GLU A 72 -17.14 -4.88 29.44
CA GLU A 72 -15.74 -5.20 29.14
C GLU A 72 -15.68 -6.35 28.11
N LEU A 73 -14.95 -6.12 27.03
CA LEU A 73 -14.74 -7.07 25.94
C LEU A 73 -13.32 -7.62 26.08
N GLU A 74 -13.21 -8.91 26.37
CA GLU A 74 -11.93 -9.59 26.48
C GLU A 74 -11.47 -10.01 25.08
N TRP A 75 -10.63 -9.17 24.45
CA TRP A 75 -9.93 -9.54 23.21
C TRP A 75 -8.69 -10.33 23.60
N GLU A 76 -8.50 -11.50 23.01
CA GLU A 76 -7.56 -12.54 23.47
C GLU A 76 -6.14 -12.05 23.83
N SER A 77 -5.55 -12.73 24.83
CA SER A 77 -4.14 -12.59 25.29
C SER A 77 -3.12 -13.14 24.30
#